data_AF-A0AAN8KET0-F1
#
_entry.id   AF-A0AAN8KET0-F1
#
_cell.length_a   1.000
_cell.length_b   1.000
_cell.length_c   1.000
_cell.angle_alpha   90.00
_cell.angle_beta   90.00
_cell.angle_gamma   90.00
#
_symmetry.space_group_name_H-M   'P 1'
#
loop_
_entity.id
_entity.type
_entity.pdbx_description
1 polymer ?
#
loop_
_entity_poly.entity_id
_entity_poly.type
_entity_poly.pdbx_seq_one_letter_code
_entity_poly.pdbx_strand_id
1 'polypeptide(L)'
;MLFLILLLPELLVAENLFQNPGFESTSGWLCNSCTGSLSPDKHGGSHSYKVTGRQHDWAGASQDLHLAAGHTYYFKVHVKILNTVDGKQYHDVQTMLDIVDNNGNHKYDKPGSTKFITPGQWHLVGGDYHIPGNTKSVRFYVQIPEAGVNYLIDDGELTQVQTLSQFASDADKRIDHLRKADLKISLSGSANPSGIKVEVQQTRSEFGWGSAVNVNYIQDSIHKKYQDFFYDLFEWAVLENALKWPGLEHSKGNFQPDNALNAVNSMLAKGIKVRGHNIFWGGSNVVPSWQKSMSGSELKPLLEKHIGDMAKTFRGKFQHWDVENENIHLHFYEDRLRDPHITEWMFREIHRLDPGTQRYLNDYSIVSGGQSAMAYVDQGMHFKSAGVPVSGMGIQSHLGGNVDVSVIKRRLDEVAKVGYPIWTQITKYSWAVTHETRAKVIFSPSLPFPFSSFCMAIFVEFWV
;
A
#
# COMPACT_ATOMS: atom_id res chain seq x y z
N MET A 1 14.43 8.91 27.26
CA MET A 1 13.06 8.93 27.81
C MET A 1 12.48 10.30 27.48
N LEU A 2 11.88 10.44 26.30
CA LEU A 2 11.23 11.68 25.86
C LEU A 2 9.75 11.35 25.64
N PHE A 3 8.89 11.99 26.44
CA PHE A 3 7.44 11.89 26.33
C PHE A 3 6.99 12.59 25.05
N LEU A 4 6.45 11.82 24.11
CA LEU A 4 5.73 12.35 22.95
C LEU A 4 4.30 12.65 23.41
N ILE A 5 4.02 13.90 23.81
CA ILE A 5 2.65 14.36 24.04
C ILE A 5 2.06 14.69 22.67
N LEU A 6 1.43 13.69 22.05
CA LEU A 6 0.52 13.90 20.94
C LEU A 6 -0.69 14.69 21.47
N LEU A 7 -0.73 15.98 21.16
CA LEU A 7 -1.99 16.74 21.17
C LEU A 7 -2.85 16.18 20.03
N LEU A 8 -3.55 15.09 20.31
CA LEU A 8 -4.67 14.62 19.50
C LEU A 8 -5.72 15.75 19.55
N PRO A 9 -6.08 16.40 18.42
CA PRO A 9 -7.39 17.05 18.40
C PRO A 9 -8.40 15.95 18.74
N GLU A 10 -9.36 16.23 19.63
CA GLU A 10 -10.45 15.32 19.96
C GLU A 10 -10.93 14.65 18.68
N LEU A 11 -10.61 13.37 18.49
CA LEU A 11 -11.17 12.61 17.40
C LEU A 11 -12.65 12.55 17.72
N LEU A 12 -13.45 13.35 17.02
CA LEU A 12 -14.83 12.99 16.75
C LEU A 12 -14.76 11.60 16.12
N VAL A 13 -14.97 10.57 16.94
CA VAL A 13 -15.11 9.19 16.48
C VAL A 13 -16.29 9.23 15.53
N ALA A 14 -16.03 9.05 14.24
CA ALA A 14 -17.08 9.01 13.25
C ALA A 14 -18.07 7.91 13.66
N GLU A 15 -19.34 8.27 13.74
CA GLU A 15 -20.40 7.33 14.11
C GLU A 15 -20.40 6.15 13.13
N ASN A 16 -20.41 4.93 13.67
CA ASN A 16 -20.48 3.72 12.87
C ASN A 16 -21.92 3.54 12.39
N LEU A 17 -22.12 3.57 11.07
CA LEU A 17 -23.44 3.50 10.44
C LEU A 17 -23.93 2.06 10.24
N PHE A 18 -23.10 1.06 10.50
CA PHE A 18 -23.59 -0.31 10.64
C PHE A 18 -24.38 -0.44 11.93
N GLN A 19 -25.56 -1.04 11.84
CA GLN A 19 -26.31 -1.49 13.02
C GLN A 19 -25.66 -2.76 13.55
N ASN A 20 -25.45 -2.84 14.87
CA ASN A 20 -24.87 -4.01 15.55
C ASN A 20 -23.55 -4.49 14.88
N PRO A 21 -22.53 -3.61 14.78
CA PRO A 21 -21.32 -3.90 14.02
C PRO A 21 -20.44 -5.01 14.61
N GLY A 22 -20.50 -5.23 15.93
CA GLY A 22 -19.77 -6.30 16.63
C GLY A 22 -20.60 -7.58 16.82
N PHE A 23 -21.76 -7.68 16.17
CA PHE A 23 -22.58 -8.91 16.12
C PHE A 23 -22.89 -9.56 17.48
N GLU A 24 -23.12 -8.74 18.51
CA GLU A 24 -23.52 -9.21 19.86
C GLU A 24 -24.99 -9.65 19.94
N SER A 25 -25.72 -9.43 18.84
CA SER A 25 -27.05 -9.95 18.57
C SER A 25 -27.17 -10.26 17.07
N THR A 26 -28.32 -10.75 16.61
CA THR A 26 -28.62 -10.86 15.17
C THR A 26 -29.42 -9.66 14.64
N SER A 27 -29.66 -8.64 15.45
CA SER A 27 -30.48 -7.49 15.07
C SER A 27 -29.79 -6.67 13.96
N GLY A 28 -30.59 -6.20 12.99
CA GLY A 28 -30.11 -5.34 11.90
C GLY A 28 -29.39 -6.07 10.76
N TRP A 29 -29.12 -7.37 10.87
CA TRP A 29 -28.46 -8.16 9.82
C TRP A 29 -29.36 -9.28 9.31
N LEU A 30 -29.32 -9.50 8.01
CA LEU A 30 -30.06 -10.55 7.31
C LEU A 30 -29.10 -11.59 6.75
N CYS A 31 -29.53 -12.85 6.69
CA CYS A 31 -28.86 -13.88 5.89
C CYS A 31 -29.70 -14.15 4.63
N ASN A 32 -29.31 -13.60 3.49
CA ASN A 32 -30.05 -13.79 2.24
C ASN A 32 -29.66 -15.14 1.62
N SER A 33 -30.63 -16.04 1.46
CA SER A 33 -30.41 -17.40 0.91
C SER A 33 -29.33 -18.19 1.66
N CYS A 34 -29.25 -18.00 2.99
CA CYS A 34 -28.31 -18.66 3.88
C CYS A 34 -28.88 -18.78 5.31
N THR A 35 -28.19 -19.51 6.17
CA THR A 35 -28.49 -19.59 7.61
C THR A 35 -27.50 -18.73 8.38
N GLY A 36 -28.02 -17.79 9.18
CA GLY A 36 -27.25 -16.90 10.03
C GLY A 36 -27.45 -17.21 11.52
N SER A 37 -26.38 -17.21 12.31
CA SER A 37 -26.44 -17.48 13.75
C SER A 37 -25.28 -16.83 14.49
N LEU A 38 -25.42 -16.61 15.81
CA LEU A 38 -24.30 -16.16 16.64
C LEU A 38 -23.28 -17.29 16.85
N SER A 39 -22.01 -16.92 16.95
CA SER A 39 -20.88 -17.82 17.19
C SER A 39 -20.00 -17.29 18.33
N PRO A 40 -19.49 -18.16 19.21
CA PRO A 40 -18.51 -17.76 20.23
C PRO A 40 -17.08 -17.62 19.68
N ASP A 41 -16.80 -18.15 18.49
CA ASP A 41 -15.56 -17.90 17.76
C ASP A 41 -15.66 -16.50 17.16
N LYS A 42 -14.84 -15.57 17.62
CA LYS A 42 -15.01 -14.12 17.45
C LYS A 42 -13.69 -13.43 17.22
N HIS A 43 -13.75 -12.23 16.66
CA HIS A 43 -12.62 -11.33 16.55
C HIS A 43 -12.59 -10.37 17.75
N GLY A 44 -13.74 -9.76 18.04
CA GLY A 44 -13.94 -8.83 19.16
C GLY A 44 -15.06 -9.28 20.08
N GLY A 45 -15.30 -8.53 21.16
CA GLY A 45 -16.54 -8.63 21.93
C GLY A 45 -16.88 -10.01 22.51
N SER A 46 -18.16 -10.40 22.45
CA SER A 46 -18.69 -11.68 22.98
C SER A 46 -19.04 -12.70 21.91
N HIS A 47 -19.47 -12.27 20.73
CA HIS A 47 -19.90 -13.13 19.63
C HIS A 47 -19.45 -12.58 18.28
N SER A 48 -19.52 -13.42 17.25
CA SER A 48 -19.52 -13.03 15.84
C SER A 48 -20.73 -13.61 15.11
N TYR A 49 -20.92 -13.26 13.84
CA TYR A 49 -22.02 -13.77 13.03
C TYR A 49 -21.57 -14.85 12.05
N LYS A 50 -22.10 -16.05 12.23
CA LYS A 50 -21.83 -17.23 11.41
C LYS A 50 -22.82 -17.37 10.28
N VAL A 51 -22.29 -17.51 9.08
CA VAL A 51 -23.04 -17.77 7.84
C VAL A 51 -22.76 -19.18 7.36
N THR A 52 -23.81 -19.97 7.18
CA THR A 52 -23.75 -21.34 6.65
C THR A 52 -24.87 -21.62 5.63
N GLY A 53 -24.78 -22.73 4.91
CA GLY A 53 -25.90 -23.23 4.10
C GLY A 53 -26.33 -22.28 2.98
N ARG A 54 -25.36 -21.53 2.44
CA ARG A 54 -25.56 -20.59 1.34
C ARG A 54 -25.94 -21.34 0.06
N GLN A 55 -26.89 -20.78 -0.69
CA GLN A 55 -27.38 -21.36 -1.94
C GLN A 55 -26.73 -20.76 -3.20
N HIS A 56 -26.11 -19.58 -3.08
CA HIS A 56 -25.52 -18.83 -4.19
C HIS A 56 -24.20 -18.16 -3.77
N ASP A 57 -23.47 -17.59 -4.74
CA ASP A 57 -22.24 -16.82 -4.52
C ASP A 57 -22.49 -15.50 -3.76
N TRP A 58 -23.58 -14.81 -4.08
CA TRP A 58 -24.05 -13.59 -3.41
C TRP A 58 -24.78 -13.85 -2.08
N ALA A 59 -25.11 -15.12 -1.77
CA ALA A 59 -25.81 -15.46 -0.55
C ALA A 59 -24.91 -15.21 0.67
N GLY A 60 -25.40 -14.45 1.65
CA GLY A 60 -24.54 -14.02 2.75
C GLY A 60 -25.19 -13.08 3.74
N ALA A 61 -24.39 -12.67 4.72
CA ALA A 61 -24.75 -11.61 5.64
C ALA A 61 -24.93 -10.29 4.88
N SER A 62 -26.01 -9.58 5.17
CA SER A 62 -26.34 -8.32 4.51
C SER A 62 -27.05 -7.35 5.44
N GLN A 63 -26.97 -6.05 5.12
CA GLN A 63 -27.67 -4.99 5.84
C GLN A 63 -28.07 -3.88 4.88
N ASP A 64 -29.29 -3.39 5.02
CA ASP A 64 -29.76 -2.17 4.35
C ASP A 64 -29.16 -0.95 5.04
N LEU A 65 -28.56 -0.05 4.27
CA LEU A 65 -27.80 1.09 4.76
C LEU A 65 -28.52 2.40 4.51
N HIS A 66 -28.49 3.28 5.51
CA HIS A 66 -29.00 4.64 5.41
C HIS A 66 -27.85 5.60 5.13
N LEU A 67 -27.45 5.70 3.86
CA LEU A 67 -26.35 6.55 3.41
C LEU A 67 -26.85 7.78 2.66
N ALA A 68 -26.23 8.93 2.89
CA ALA A 68 -26.50 10.13 2.13
C ALA A 68 -25.83 10.05 0.75
N ALA A 69 -26.60 10.35 -0.29
CA ALA A 69 -26.11 10.39 -1.66
C ALA A 69 -25.06 11.50 -1.86
N GLY A 70 -24.10 11.29 -2.77
CA GLY A 70 -23.04 12.26 -3.08
C GLY A 70 -21.88 12.30 -2.08
N HIS A 71 -21.84 11.38 -1.11
CA HIS A 71 -20.75 11.27 -0.14
C HIS A 71 -19.94 10.00 -0.33
N THR A 72 -18.67 10.06 0.09
CA THR A 72 -17.78 8.90 0.12
C THR A 72 -17.84 8.26 1.49
N TYR A 73 -18.02 6.94 1.52
CA TYR A 73 -18.05 6.13 2.73
C TYR A 73 -16.90 5.14 2.71
N TYR A 74 -16.36 4.90 3.89
CA TYR A 74 -15.36 3.88 4.15
C TYR A 74 -16.01 2.75 4.92
N PHE A 75 -15.71 1.50 4.56
CA PHE A 75 -16.23 0.33 5.26
C PHE A 75 -15.19 -0.79 5.35
N LYS A 76 -15.31 -1.61 6.39
CA LYS A 76 -14.55 -2.86 6.57
C LYS A 76 -15.30 -3.85 7.46
N VAL A 77 -14.99 -5.13 7.32
CA VAL A 77 -15.40 -6.24 8.21
C VAL A 77 -14.22 -7.16 8.41
N HIS A 78 -14.16 -7.80 9.57
CA HIS A 78 -13.35 -9.00 9.74
C HIS A 78 -14.14 -10.21 9.27
N VAL A 79 -13.51 -11.07 8.47
CA VAL A 79 -14.09 -12.30 7.94
C VAL A 79 -13.15 -13.46 8.24
N LYS A 80 -13.70 -14.57 8.74
CA LYS A 80 -12.96 -15.81 8.97
C LYS A 80 -13.62 -16.96 8.22
N ILE A 81 -12.88 -17.55 7.28
CA ILE A 81 -13.33 -18.72 6.52
C ILE A 81 -13.25 -19.95 7.41
N LEU A 82 -14.27 -20.82 7.35
CA LEU A 82 -14.37 -21.99 8.23
C LEU A 82 -14.05 -23.32 7.53
N ASN A 83 -14.17 -23.37 6.21
CA ASN A 83 -13.91 -24.57 5.43
C ASN A 83 -13.44 -24.23 4.03
N THR A 84 -12.77 -25.19 3.39
CA THR A 84 -12.56 -25.16 1.95
C THR A 84 -13.60 -25.99 1.21
N VAL A 85 -13.75 -25.73 -0.08
CA VAL A 85 -14.56 -26.52 -1.01
C VAL A 85 -13.85 -26.67 -2.36
N ASP A 86 -14.35 -27.56 -3.21
CA ASP A 86 -13.89 -27.76 -4.59
C ASP A 86 -12.37 -28.04 -4.73
N GLY A 87 -11.77 -28.66 -3.70
CA GLY A 87 -10.33 -28.93 -3.66
C GLY A 87 -9.44 -27.70 -3.54
N LYS A 88 -10.01 -26.52 -3.25
CA LYS A 88 -9.26 -25.29 -3.01
C LYS A 88 -8.60 -25.30 -1.63
N GLN A 89 -7.52 -24.54 -1.48
CA GLN A 89 -6.84 -24.31 -0.20
C GLN A 89 -7.24 -22.98 0.45
N TYR A 90 -7.83 -22.09 -0.34
CA TYR A 90 -8.16 -20.73 0.01
C TYR A 90 -9.39 -20.25 -0.78
N HIS A 91 -9.99 -19.16 -0.31
CA HIS A 91 -11.13 -18.50 -0.96
C HIS A 91 -10.91 -16.99 -1.05
N ASP A 92 -11.50 -16.38 -2.07
CA ASP A 92 -11.54 -14.92 -2.22
C ASP A 92 -12.83 -14.41 -1.56
N VAL A 93 -12.71 -13.37 -0.73
CA VAL A 93 -13.85 -12.74 -0.08
C VAL A 93 -14.03 -11.33 -0.62
N GLN A 94 -15.29 -10.95 -0.85
CA GLN A 94 -15.68 -9.67 -1.40
C GLN A 94 -16.74 -9.02 -0.52
N THR A 95 -16.66 -7.72 -0.40
CA THR A 95 -17.79 -6.90 0.07
C THR A 95 -18.44 -6.26 -1.14
N MET A 96 -19.76 -6.27 -1.16
CA MET A 96 -20.56 -5.83 -2.29
C MET A 96 -21.57 -4.78 -1.85
N LEU A 97 -21.91 -3.89 -2.77
CA LEU A 97 -23.03 -2.95 -2.64
C LEU A 97 -24.04 -3.21 -3.75
N ASP A 98 -25.30 -3.35 -3.37
CA ASP A 98 -26.45 -3.20 -4.28
C ASP A 98 -27.02 -1.79 -4.11
N ILE A 99 -26.82 -0.95 -5.14
CA ILE A 99 -27.20 0.46 -5.16
C ILE A 99 -28.38 0.62 -6.10
N VAL A 100 -29.50 1.07 -5.56
CA VAL A 100 -30.72 1.34 -6.33
C VAL A 100 -30.82 2.84 -6.58
N ASP A 101 -30.93 3.25 -7.83
CA ASP A 101 -31.13 4.65 -8.19
C ASP A 101 -32.60 5.11 -8.00
N ASN A 102 -32.85 6.41 -8.17
CA ASN A 102 -34.19 7.00 -8.07
C ASN A 102 -35.20 6.43 -9.08
N ASN A 103 -34.75 5.79 -10.16
CA ASN A 103 -35.60 5.14 -11.16
C ASN A 103 -35.84 3.66 -10.86
N GLY A 104 -35.23 3.11 -9.81
CA GLY A 104 -35.31 1.70 -9.45
C GLY A 104 -34.29 0.80 -10.16
N ASN A 105 -33.30 1.36 -10.86
CA ASN A 105 -32.24 0.56 -11.49
C ASN A 105 -31.22 0.12 -10.45
N HIS A 106 -30.78 -1.13 -10.54
CA HIS A 106 -29.75 -1.70 -9.68
C HIS A 106 -28.35 -1.54 -10.29
N LYS A 107 -27.38 -1.18 -9.47
CA LYS A 107 -25.95 -1.22 -9.76
C LYS A 107 -25.25 -2.04 -8.67
N TYR A 108 -24.51 -3.05 -9.09
CA TYR A 108 -23.71 -3.88 -8.19
C TYR A 108 -22.25 -3.47 -8.28
N ASP A 109 -21.68 -3.03 -7.17
CA ASP A 109 -20.27 -2.66 -7.09
C ASP A 109 -19.55 -3.50 -6.02
N LYS A 110 -18.27 -3.73 -6.27
CA LYS A 110 -17.37 -4.47 -5.38
C LYS A 110 -16.35 -3.50 -4.79
N PRO A 111 -16.67 -2.79 -3.71
CA PRO A 111 -15.76 -1.82 -3.16
C PRO A 111 -14.63 -2.43 -2.30
N GLY A 112 -14.67 -3.73 -2.00
CA GLY A 112 -13.66 -4.44 -1.22
C GLY A 112 -13.45 -5.89 -1.66
N SER A 113 -12.20 -6.35 -1.63
CA SER A 113 -11.84 -7.73 -2.01
C SER A 113 -10.51 -8.10 -1.38
N THR A 114 -10.48 -9.24 -0.71
CA THR A 114 -9.27 -9.85 -0.15
C THR A 114 -9.14 -11.25 -0.70
N LYS A 115 -7.93 -11.63 -1.13
CA LYS A 115 -7.66 -12.87 -1.87
C LYS A 115 -6.90 -13.87 -1.03
N PHE A 116 -6.94 -15.13 -1.43
CA PHE A 116 -6.17 -16.21 -0.80
C PHE A 116 -6.41 -16.40 0.70
N ILE A 117 -7.64 -16.15 1.17
CA ILE A 117 -7.98 -16.34 2.59
C ILE A 117 -8.06 -17.84 2.89
N THR A 118 -7.20 -18.31 3.79
CA THR A 118 -7.19 -19.68 4.28
C THR A 118 -8.13 -19.85 5.47
N PRO A 119 -8.71 -21.04 5.70
CA PRO A 119 -9.59 -21.25 6.84
C PRO A 119 -8.88 -21.05 8.19
N GLY A 120 -9.61 -20.50 9.15
CA GLY A 120 -9.19 -20.45 10.55
C GLY A 120 -8.57 -19.13 11.02
N GLN A 121 -8.23 -18.21 10.11
CA GLN A 121 -7.72 -16.88 10.45
C GLN A 121 -8.73 -15.77 10.14
N TRP A 122 -8.69 -14.69 10.91
CA TRP A 122 -9.47 -13.48 10.67
C TRP A 122 -8.73 -12.60 9.67
N HIS A 123 -9.43 -12.20 8.61
CA HIS A 123 -8.94 -11.30 7.57
C HIS A 123 -9.83 -10.08 7.47
N LEU A 124 -9.24 -8.93 7.17
CA LEU A 124 -9.94 -7.70 6.92
C LEU A 124 -10.36 -7.61 5.45
N VAL A 125 -11.63 -7.27 5.21
CA VAL A 125 -12.18 -7.04 3.87
C VAL A 125 -12.93 -5.72 3.88
N GLY A 126 -12.58 -4.81 2.97
CA GLY A 126 -13.13 -3.47 2.99
C GLY A 126 -12.66 -2.59 1.84
N GLY A 127 -13.01 -1.30 1.93
CA GLY A 127 -12.58 -0.27 1.00
C GLY A 127 -13.32 1.04 1.25
N ASP A 128 -13.32 1.90 0.25
CA ASP A 128 -14.15 3.10 0.22
C ASP A 128 -14.90 3.20 -1.10
N TYR A 129 -16.05 3.86 -1.06
CA TYR A 129 -16.93 4.00 -2.21
C TYR A 129 -17.70 5.31 -2.18
N HIS A 130 -17.79 5.97 -3.33
CA HIS A 130 -18.55 7.19 -3.51
C HIS A 130 -19.99 6.87 -3.92
N ILE A 131 -20.95 7.18 -3.05
CA ILE A 131 -22.37 6.92 -3.31
C ILE A 131 -22.91 7.92 -4.34
N PRO A 132 -23.44 7.48 -5.50
CA PRO A 132 -23.94 8.39 -6.52
C PRO A 132 -25.04 9.32 -6.01
N GLY A 133 -25.08 10.55 -6.53
CA GLY A 133 -26.05 11.58 -6.12
C GLY A 133 -27.53 11.23 -6.38
N ASN A 134 -27.81 10.27 -7.25
CA ASN A 134 -29.15 9.79 -7.59
C ASN A 134 -29.53 8.48 -6.87
N THR A 135 -28.83 8.14 -5.78
CA THR A 135 -29.08 6.90 -5.01
C THR A 135 -30.34 7.01 -4.16
N LYS A 136 -31.19 5.99 -4.23
CA LYS A 136 -32.39 5.81 -3.42
C LYS A 136 -32.15 4.89 -2.22
N SER A 137 -31.45 3.77 -2.42
CA SER A 137 -31.11 2.83 -1.35
C SER A 137 -29.81 2.09 -1.63
N VAL A 138 -29.14 1.65 -0.56
CA VAL A 138 -27.89 0.89 -0.62
C VAL A 138 -28.02 -0.31 0.29
N ARG A 139 -27.66 -1.49 -0.20
CA ARG A 139 -27.51 -2.70 0.61
C ARG A 139 -26.07 -3.17 0.56
N PHE A 140 -25.48 -3.41 1.72
CA PHE A 140 -24.19 -4.06 1.85
C PHE A 140 -24.37 -5.57 2.01
N TYR A 141 -23.48 -6.36 1.43
CA TYR A 141 -23.41 -7.81 1.67
C TYR A 141 -22.00 -8.38 1.45
N VAL A 142 -21.73 -9.51 2.09
CA VAL A 142 -20.49 -10.28 1.89
C VAL A 142 -20.72 -11.38 0.87
N GLN A 143 -19.86 -11.43 -0.14
CA GLN A 143 -19.90 -12.38 -1.25
C GLN A 143 -18.62 -13.23 -1.26
N ILE A 144 -18.81 -14.53 -1.50
CA ILE A 144 -17.72 -15.49 -1.73
C ILE A 144 -18.13 -16.32 -2.94
N PRO A 145 -17.29 -16.50 -3.98
CA PRO A 145 -17.71 -17.18 -5.21
C PRO A 145 -18.27 -18.59 -4.98
N GLU A 146 -17.72 -19.34 -4.03
CA GLU A 146 -18.14 -20.72 -3.78
C GLU A 146 -19.23 -20.78 -2.70
N ALA A 147 -20.45 -21.17 -3.09
CA ALA A 147 -21.61 -21.24 -2.20
C ALA A 147 -21.43 -22.23 -1.01
N GLY A 148 -20.57 -23.24 -1.15
CA GLY A 148 -20.30 -24.19 -0.05
C GLY A 148 -19.41 -23.66 1.08
N VAL A 149 -18.91 -22.42 0.97
CA VAL A 149 -18.02 -21.83 1.97
C VAL A 149 -18.83 -21.24 3.12
N ASN A 150 -18.57 -21.73 4.32
CA ASN A 150 -19.06 -21.14 5.56
C ASN A 150 -18.04 -20.15 6.11
N TYR A 151 -18.52 -19.08 6.72
CA TYR A 151 -17.66 -18.03 7.26
C TYR A 151 -18.27 -17.38 8.50
N LEU A 152 -17.43 -16.69 9.25
CA LEU A 152 -17.79 -15.78 10.33
C LEU A 152 -17.53 -14.35 9.86
N ILE A 153 -18.34 -13.40 10.31
CA ILE A 153 -18.05 -11.96 10.20
C ILE A 153 -18.13 -11.30 11.56
N ASP A 154 -17.29 -10.30 11.76
CA ASP A 154 -17.21 -9.56 13.01
C ASP A 154 -16.66 -8.14 12.83
N ASP A 155 -16.84 -7.30 13.85
CA ASP A 155 -16.25 -5.96 13.99
C ASP A 155 -16.32 -5.11 12.70
N GLY A 156 -17.54 -4.94 12.19
CA GLY A 156 -17.82 -4.10 11.03
C GLY A 156 -17.63 -2.61 11.34
N GLU A 157 -17.05 -1.86 10.41
CA GLU A 157 -17.01 -0.40 10.48
C GLU A 157 -17.56 0.17 9.18
N LEU A 158 -18.44 1.16 9.29
CA LEU A 158 -18.95 1.96 8.17
C LEU A 158 -19.01 3.42 8.61
N THR A 159 -18.18 4.27 8.02
CA THR A 159 -18.10 5.69 8.40
C THR A 159 -18.07 6.57 7.15
N GLN A 160 -18.66 7.76 7.25
CA GLN A 160 -18.52 8.76 6.19
C GLN A 160 -17.10 9.34 6.22
N VAL A 161 -16.46 9.46 5.05
CA VAL A 161 -15.16 10.13 4.93
C VAL A 161 -15.38 11.64 5.12
N GLN A 162 -14.74 12.21 6.14
CA GLN A 162 -14.82 13.64 6.41
C GLN A 162 -14.01 14.43 5.37
N THR A 163 -14.66 15.39 4.71
CA THR A 163 -14.02 16.25 3.72
C THR A 163 -13.02 17.21 4.37
N LEU A 164 -11.78 17.20 3.90
CA LEU A 164 -10.72 18.10 4.38
C LEU A 164 -10.68 19.40 3.56
N SER A 165 -11.70 20.24 3.71
CA SER A 165 -11.84 21.50 2.95
C SER A 165 -10.70 22.51 3.18
N GLN A 166 -10.02 22.44 4.33
CA GLN A 166 -8.90 23.30 4.72
C GLN A 166 -7.55 22.57 4.75
N PHE A 167 -7.43 21.44 4.04
CA PHE A 167 -6.26 20.57 4.09
C PHE A 167 -4.93 21.33 3.92
N ALA A 168 -4.85 22.24 2.95
CA ALA A 168 -3.62 22.97 2.66
C ALA A 168 -3.18 23.86 3.83
N SER A 169 -4.09 24.64 4.42
CA SER A 169 -3.76 25.49 5.57
C SER A 169 -3.44 24.68 6.82
N ASP A 170 -4.11 23.54 7.01
CA ASP A 170 -3.82 22.67 8.15
C ASP A 170 -2.49 21.93 7.98
N ALA A 171 -2.13 21.57 6.75
CA ALA A 171 -0.82 21.05 6.42
C ALA A 171 0.28 22.08 6.68
N ASP A 172 0.09 23.33 6.27
CA ASP A 172 1.06 24.41 6.52
C ASP A 172 1.28 24.63 8.03
N LYS A 173 0.20 24.61 8.85
CA LYS A 173 0.32 24.67 10.32
C LYS A 173 1.08 23.47 10.91
N ARG A 174 0.80 22.25 10.43
CA ARG A 174 1.52 21.05 10.87
C ARG A 174 3.00 21.11 10.49
N ILE A 175 3.34 21.63 9.31
CA ILE A 175 4.73 21.81 8.89
C ILE A 175 5.44 22.80 9.80
N ASP A 176 4.80 23.94 10.09
CA ASP A 176 5.37 24.94 10.99
C ASP A 176 5.63 24.39 12.39
N HIS A 177 4.73 23.54 12.89
CA HIS A 177 4.85 22.95 14.21
C HIS A 177 5.79 21.74 14.29
N LEU A 178 5.76 20.85 13.29
CA LEU A 178 6.41 19.53 13.34
C LEU A 178 7.72 19.46 12.54
N ARG A 179 7.92 20.35 11.57
CA ARG A 179 9.02 20.28 10.60
C ARG A 179 9.85 21.55 10.50
N LYS A 180 9.47 22.61 11.21
CA LYS A 180 10.24 23.85 11.34
C LYS A 180 10.65 24.05 12.80
N ALA A 181 11.73 24.78 12.99
CA ALA A 181 12.19 25.23 14.28
C ALA A 181 12.82 26.62 14.14
N ASP A 182 12.73 27.43 15.20
CA ASP A 182 13.37 28.73 15.23
C ASP A 182 14.88 28.59 15.39
N LEU A 183 15.64 29.16 14.46
CA LEU A 183 17.09 29.30 14.58
C LEU A 183 17.42 30.60 15.32
N LYS A 184 17.88 30.48 16.57
CA LYS A 184 18.35 31.63 17.37
C LYS A 184 19.86 31.78 17.27
N ILE A 185 20.32 32.90 16.70
CA ILE A 185 21.74 33.23 16.57
C ILE A 185 22.06 34.33 17.58
N SER A 186 22.96 34.03 18.52
CA SER A 186 23.45 35.02 19.50
C SER A 186 24.84 35.49 19.10
N LEU A 187 25.05 36.81 19.08
CA LEU A 187 26.35 37.41 18.80
C LEU A 187 27.08 37.66 20.14
N SER A 188 28.37 37.34 20.21
CA SER A 188 29.19 37.66 21.37
C SER A 188 29.70 39.11 21.30
N GLY A 189 29.64 39.84 22.43
CA GLY A 189 30.23 41.18 22.56
C GLY A 189 29.36 42.30 21.96
N SER A 190 30.01 43.36 21.47
CA SER A 190 29.37 44.57 20.91
C SER A 190 29.15 44.52 19.39
N ALA A 191 29.12 43.32 18.80
CA ALA A 191 28.96 43.14 17.35
C ALA A 191 27.60 43.69 16.88
N ASN A 192 27.62 44.57 15.88
CA ASN A 192 26.40 45.15 15.30
C ASN A 192 25.74 44.14 14.33
N PRO A 193 24.47 43.71 14.57
CA PRO A 193 23.77 42.77 13.70
C PRO A 193 23.56 43.28 12.27
N SER A 194 23.52 44.60 12.04
CA SER A 194 23.17 45.17 10.74
C SER A 194 24.21 44.92 9.63
N GLY A 195 25.40 44.43 9.98
CA GLY A 195 26.47 44.08 9.04
C GLY A 195 26.63 42.58 8.78
N ILE A 196 25.83 41.72 9.40
CA ILE A 196 26.00 40.27 9.35
C ILE A 196 25.00 39.66 8.37
N LYS A 197 25.50 38.87 7.42
CA LYS A 197 24.68 38.02 6.55
C LYS A 197 24.74 36.59 7.07
N VAL A 198 23.56 35.99 7.24
CA VAL A 198 23.41 34.59 7.61
C VAL A 198 22.84 33.85 6.41
N GLU A 199 23.48 32.77 6.03
CA GLU A 199 22.99 31.83 5.03
C GLU A 199 22.74 30.47 5.70
N VAL A 200 21.59 29.87 5.44
CA VAL A 200 21.25 28.52 5.90
C VAL A 200 21.12 27.64 4.67
N GLN A 201 22.00 26.66 4.55
CA GLN A 201 21.98 25.68 3.47
C GLN A 201 21.48 24.33 4.00
N GLN A 202 20.38 23.82 3.42
CA GLN A 202 19.94 22.46 3.68
C GLN A 202 20.90 21.49 2.98
N THR A 203 21.56 20.63 3.75
CA THR A 203 22.54 19.66 3.23
C THR A 203 21.99 18.25 3.07
N ARG A 204 20.89 17.94 3.76
CA ARG A 204 20.21 16.64 3.71
C ARG A 204 18.76 16.71 4.14
N SER A 205 17.97 15.71 3.77
CA SER A 205 16.61 15.53 4.27
C SER A 205 16.58 14.56 5.46
N GLU A 206 15.65 14.79 6.39
CA GLU A 206 15.40 13.86 7.50
C GLU A 206 14.73 12.56 7.00
N PHE A 207 13.88 12.68 5.99
CA PHE A 207 13.22 11.57 5.30
C PHE A 207 13.93 11.28 3.97
N GLY A 208 13.80 10.05 3.48
CA GLY A 208 14.43 9.69 2.22
C GLY A 208 13.85 10.46 1.05
N TRP A 209 14.68 11.25 0.36
CA TRP A 209 14.34 11.99 -0.85
C TRP A 209 15.12 11.43 -2.04
N GLY A 210 14.42 10.94 -3.06
CA GLY A 210 15.06 10.18 -4.14
C GLY A 210 14.34 10.25 -5.48
N SER A 211 14.90 9.54 -6.46
CA SER A 211 14.31 9.36 -7.78
C SER A 211 14.54 7.95 -8.32
N ALA A 212 13.65 7.52 -9.22
CA ALA A 212 13.97 6.44 -10.14
C ALA A 212 15.05 6.92 -11.12
N VAL A 213 15.98 6.02 -11.45
CA VAL A 213 17.07 6.31 -12.38
C VAL A 213 17.19 5.24 -13.44
N ASN A 214 17.47 5.70 -14.66
CA ASN A 214 17.85 4.82 -15.74
C ASN A 214 19.31 4.38 -15.58
N VAL A 215 19.55 3.08 -15.62
CA VAL A 215 20.88 2.48 -15.40
C VAL A 215 21.93 2.96 -16.40
N ASN A 216 21.54 3.27 -17.63
CA ASN A 216 22.47 3.74 -18.66
C ASN A 216 22.81 5.22 -18.43
N TYR A 217 21.83 6.04 -18.03
CA TYR A 217 22.03 7.48 -17.85
C TYR A 217 22.89 7.80 -16.63
N ILE A 218 22.83 6.97 -15.58
CA ILE A 218 23.64 7.16 -14.37
C ILE A 218 25.11 6.73 -14.55
N GLN A 219 25.41 5.95 -15.60
CA GLN A 219 26.75 5.41 -15.87
C GLN A 219 27.46 6.11 -17.04
N ASP A 220 26.75 6.41 -18.13
CA ASP A 220 27.37 6.95 -19.34
C ASP A 220 27.68 8.44 -19.22
N SER A 221 28.96 8.79 -19.42
CA SER A 221 29.48 10.16 -19.37
C SER A 221 28.77 11.15 -20.29
N ILE A 222 28.13 10.70 -21.38
CA ILE A 222 27.34 11.60 -22.26
C ILE A 222 26.14 12.22 -21.52
N HIS A 223 25.68 11.59 -20.44
CA HIS A 223 24.55 12.03 -19.62
C HIS A 223 24.98 12.82 -18.38
N LYS A 224 26.16 13.45 -18.39
CA LYS A 224 26.70 14.21 -17.24
C LYS A 224 25.72 15.21 -16.63
N LYS A 225 24.93 15.94 -17.45
CA LYS A 225 23.92 16.88 -16.95
C LYS A 225 22.81 16.21 -16.14
N TYR A 226 22.37 15.02 -16.56
CA TYR A 226 21.39 14.22 -15.82
C TYR A 226 21.99 13.73 -14.50
N GLN A 227 23.23 13.25 -14.54
CA GLN A 227 23.95 12.79 -13.35
C GLN A 227 24.13 13.92 -12.33
N ASP A 228 24.56 15.10 -12.77
CA ASP A 228 24.73 16.26 -11.91
C ASP A 228 23.42 16.67 -11.27
N PHE A 229 22.36 16.80 -12.06
CA PHE A 229 21.02 17.06 -11.55
C PHE A 229 20.59 16.02 -10.51
N PHE A 230 20.82 14.74 -10.77
CA PHE A 230 20.45 13.67 -9.85
C PHE A 230 21.26 13.74 -8.54
N TYR A 231 22.58 13.81 -8.62
CA TYR A 231 23.47 13.79 -7.46
C TYR A 231 23.42 15.08 -6.62
N ASP A 232 23.03 16.21 -7.23
CA ASP A 232 22.86 17.48 -6.51
C ASP A 232 21.53 17.53 -5.72
N LEU A 233 20.51 16.78 -6.15
CA LEU A 233 19.16 16.89 -5.61
C LEU A 233 18.73 15.71 -4.74
N PHE A 234 19.16 14.50 -5.07
CA PHE A 234 18.61 13.28 -4.49
C PHE A 234 19.62 12.53 -3.64
N GLU A 235 19.12 11.92 -2.56
CA GLU A 235 19.90 11.12 -1.60
C GLU A 235 19.57 9.62 -1.71
N TRP A 236 18.50 9.30 -2.44
CA TRP A 236 18.00 7.95 -2.66
C TRP A 236 17.79 7.64 -4.15
N ALA A 237 18.04 6.39 -4.53
CA ALA A 237 17.83 5.90 -5.87
C ALA A 237 17.00 4.60 -5.88
N VAL A 238 16.29 4.40 -6.97
CA VAL A 238 15.82 3.08 -7.41
C VAL A 238 16.18 2.90 -8.88
N LEU A 239 16.69 1.73 -9.28
CA LEU A 239 16.91 1.45 -10.70
C LEU A 239 15.56 1.14 -11.37
N GLU A 240 15.21 1.88 -12.42
CA GLU A 240 13.89 1.77 -13.08
C GLU A 240 13.55 0.34 -13.51
N ASN A 241 14.52 -0.37 -14.11
CA ASN A 241 14.28 -1.68 -14.70
C ASN A 241 15.42 -2.69 -14.51
N ALA A 242 16.66 -2.23 -14.27
CA ALA A 242 17.84 -3.09 -14.35
C ALA A 242 17.92 -4.18 -13.26
N LEU A 243 17.22 -4.01 -12.14
CA LEU A 243 17.13 -5.00 -11.06
C LEU A 243 15.93 -5.94 -11.18
N LYS A 244 14.99 -5.68 -12.10
CA LYS A 244 13.84 -6.57 -12.32
C LYS A 244 14.33 -7.85 -12.99
N TRP A 245 13.65 -8.97 -12.74
CA TRP A 245 14.07 -10.29 -13.24
C TRP A 245 14.41 -10.30 -14.74
N PRO A 246 13.61 -9.73 -15.67
CA PRO A 246 13.97 -9.70 -17.09
C PRO A 246 15.23 -8.91 -17.43
N GLY A 247 15.58 -7.91 -16.59
CA GLY A 247 16.81 -7.13 -16.73
C GLY A 247 18.05 -7.89 -16.25
N LEU A 248 17.88 -8.85 -15.33
CA LEU A 248 18.97 -9.65 -14.78
C LEU A 248 19.10 -11.03 -15.45
N GLU A 249 18.02 -11.63 -15.93
CA GLU A 249 18.03 -12.98 -16.53
C GLU A 249 17.06 -13.04 -17.71
N HIS A 250 17.43 -12.37 -18.80
CA HIS A 250 16.59 -12.34 -20.01
C HIS A 250 16.37 -13.74 -20.61
N SER A 251 17.39 -14.59 -20.58
CA SER A 251 17.34 -16.00 -21.00
C SER A 251 17.63 -16.92 -19.82
N LYS A 252 16.88 -18.04 -19.73
CA LYS A 252 16.98 -19.02 -18.64
C LYS A 252 18.42 -19.45 -18.38
N GLY A 253 18.88 -19.30 -17.15
CA GLY A 253 20.22 -19.69 -16.69
C GLY A 253 21.31 -18.66 -16.96
N ASN A 254 21.03 -17.57 -17.68
CA ASN A 254 21.99 -16.53 -18.02
C ASN A 254 21.77 -15.28 -17.14
N PHE A 255 22.17 -15.37 -15.88
CA PHE A 255 22.10 -14.28 -14.92
C PHE A 255 23.24 -13.26 -15.15
N GLN A 256 22.90 -12.01 -15.46
CA GLN A 256 23.79 -10.93 -15.89
C GLN A 256 23.59 -9.68 -15.00
N PRO A 257 24.14 -9.67 -13.77
CA PRO A 257 23.91 -8.59 -12.82
C PRO A 257 24.82 -7.37 -13.02
N ASP A 258 25.90 -7.49 -13.79
CA ASP A 258 27.00 -6.53 -13.79
C ASP A 258 26.56 -5.09 -14.09
N ASN A 259 25.65 -4.90 -15.04
CA ASN A 259 25.15 -3.56 -15.39
C ASN A 259 24.42 -2.90 -14.21
N ALA A 260 23.53 -3.64 -13.54
CA ALA A 260 22.82 -3.14 -12.37
C ALA A 260 23.79 -2.94 -11.18
N LEU A 261 24.67 -3.91 -10.95
CA LEU A 261 25.63 -3.89 -9.85
C LEU A 261 26.62 -2.72 -9.96
N ASN A 262 27.13 -2.42 -11.15
CA ASN A 262 28.03 -1.30 -11.39
C ASN A 262 27.35 0.04 -11.11
N ALA A 263 26.11 0.21 -11.57
CA ALA A 263 25.31 1.41 -11.28
C ALA A 263 25.01 1.56 -9.78
N VAL A 264 24.68 0.46 -9.08
CA VAL A 264 24.49 0.48 -7.61
C VAL A 264 25.78 0.91 -6.92
N ASN A 265 26.91 0.31 -7.27
CA ASN A 265 28.20 0.64 -6.65
C ASN A 265 28.61 2.10 -6.91
N SER A 266 28.35 2.65 -8.11
CA SER A 266 28.70 4.03 -8.44
C SER A 266 27.88 5.05 -7.63
N MET A 267 26.60 4.77 -7.42
CA MET A 267 25.72 5.57 -6.56
C MET A 267 26.13 5.47 -5.09
N LEU A 268 26.39 4.26 -4.58
CA LEU A 268 26.86 4.05 -3.20
C LEU A 268 28.18 4.77 -2.93
N ALA A 269 29.12 4.77 -3.88
CA ALA A 269 30.39 5.48 -3.77
C ALA A 269 30.23 7.01 -3.66
N LYS A 270 29.08 7.55 -4.07
CA LYS A 270 28.70 8.96 -3.96
C LYS A 270 27.79 9.25 -2.76
N GLY A 271 27.59 8.27 -1.88
CA GLY A 271 26.75 8.41 -0.68
C GLY A 271 25.25 8.29 -0.93
N ILE A 272 24.83 7.88 -2.14
CA ILE A 272 23.41 7.68 -2.47
C ILE A 272 22.94 6.34 -1.93
N LYS A 273 21.85 6.35 -1.15
CA LYS A 273 21.18 5.13 -0.69
C LYS A 273 20.37 4.51 -1.82
N VAL A 274 20.32 3.18 -1.91
CA VAL A 274 19.60 2.51 -3.01
C VAL A 274 18.54 1.56 -2.44
N ARG A 275 17.34 1.60 -3.02
CA ARG A 275 16.27 0.61 -2.83
C ARG A 275 16.37 -0.45 -3.94
N GLY A 276 16.46 -1.71 -3.55
CA GLY A 276 16.45 -2.85 -4.46
C GLY A 276 15.02 -3.12 -4.96
N HIS A 277 14.73 -2.74 -6.19
CA HIS A 277 13.43 -2.96 -6.84
C HIS A 277 13.61 -3.82 -8.09
N ASN A 278 13.26 -5.10 -8.06
CA ASN A 278 12.69 -5.89 -6.98
C ASN A 278 13.27 -7.32 -7.05
N ILE A 279 13.01 -8.17 -6.06
CA ILE A 279 13.43 -9.57 -6.15
C ILE A 279 12.46 -10.34 -7.05
N PHE A 280 11.17 -10.22 -6.76
CA PHE A 280 10.11 -10.91 -7.49
C PHE A 280 8.99 -9.92 -7.89
N TRP A 281 8.34 -10.21 -9.02
CA TRP A 281 7.18 -9.46 -9.50
C TRP A 281 6.30 -10.36 -10.39
N GLY A 282 5.15 -10.76 -9.86
CA GLY A 282 4.21 -11.69 -10.50
C GLY A 282 3.43 -11.19 -11.71
N GLY A 283 3.85 -10.10 -12.36
CA GLY A 283 3.15 -9.51 -13.51
C GLY A 283 3.42 -10.21 -14.84
N SER A 284 2.38 -10.39 -15.66
CA SER A 284 2.51 -11.09 -16.95
C SER A 284 3.47 -10.42 -17.95
N ASN A 285 3.74 -9.13 -17.81
CA ASN A 285 4.67 -8.35 -18.62
C ASN A 285 6.12 -8.36 -18.09
N VAL A 286 6.33 -8.84 -16.86
CA VAL A 286 7.61 -8.75 -16.13
C VAL A 286 8.12 -10.10 -15.65
N VAL A 287 7.28 -11.12 -15.60
CA VAL A 287 7.71 -12.51 -15.53
C VAL A 287 8.40 -12.88 -16.85
N PRO A 288 9.67 -13.33 -16.84
CA PRO A 288 10.36 -13.77 -18.05
C PRO A 288 9.54 -14.80 -18.84
N SER A 289 9.53 -14.67 -20.17
CA SER A 289 8.68 -15.51 -21.05
C SER A 289 8.96 -17.01 -20.88
N TRP A 290 10.23 -17.37 -20.66
CA TRP A 290 10.67 -18.75 -20.44
C TRP A 290 10.20 -19.36 -19.11
N GLN A 291 9.74 -18.55 -18.15
CA GLN A 291 9.21 -19.00 -16.86
C GLN A 291 7.70 -19.30 -16.92
N LYS A 292 6.96 -18.62 -17.79
CA LYS A 292 5.47 -18.63 -17.79
C LYS A 292 4.84 -20.01 -17.97
N SER A 293 5.51 -20.91 -18.69
CA SER A 293 5.01 -22.26 -18.96
C SER A 293 5.42 -23.29 -17.91
N MET A 294 6.36 -22.97 -17.00
CA MET A 294 6.90 -23.92 -16.04
C MET A 294 5.83 -24.48 -15.11
N SER A 295 5.95 -25.76 -14.77
CA SER A 295 5.14 -26.38 -13.72
C SER A 295 5.53 -25.87 -12.33
N GLY A 296 4.66 -26.06 -11.34
CA GLY A 296 4.98 -25.68 -9.95
C GLY A 296 6.26 -26.37 -9.42
N SER A 297 6.48 -27.64 -9.78
CA SER A 297 7.68 -28.41 -9.41
C SER A 297 8.98 -27.88 -10.02
N GLU A 298 8.92 -27.23 -11.18
CA GLU A 298 10.09 -26.59 -11.80
C GLU A 298 10.28 -25.16 -11.30
N LEU A 299 9.17 -24.48 -11.00
CA LEU A 299 9.16 -23.08 -10.60
C LEU A 299 9.73 -22.89 -9.19
N LYS A 300 9.42 -23.75 -8.22
CA LYS A 300 9.90 -23.57 -6.84
C LYS A 300 11.44 -23.59 -6.73
N PRO A 301 12.16 -24.57 -7.29
CA PRO A 301 13.63 -24.55 -7.31
C PRO A 301 14.22 -23.34 -8.06
N LEU A 302 13.51 -22.83 -9.08
CA LEU A 302 13.91 -21.62 -9.77
C LEU A 302 13.82 -20.38 -8.87
N LEU A 303 12.73 -20.23 -8.10
CA LEU A 303 12.59 -19.13 -7.13
C LEU A 303 13.70 -19.18 -6.08
N GLU A 304 14.03 -20.37 -5.57
CA GLU A 304 15.12 -20.61 -4.62
C GLU A 304 16.49 -20.23 -5.20
N LYS A 305 16.75 -20.61 -6.46
CA LYS A 305 17.98 -20.21 -7.14
C LYS A 305 18.05 -18.70 -7.32
N HIS A 306 16.97 -18.07 -7.80
CA HIS A 306 16.92 -16.64 -8.08
C HIS A 306 17.13 -15.80 -6.82
N ILE A 307 16.43 -16.09 -5.73
CA ILE A 307 16.62 -15.35 -4.47
C ILE A 307 18.04 -15.54 -3.91
N GLY A 308 18.64 -16.73 -4.10
CA GLY A 308 20.03 -17.02 -3.78
C GLY A 308 21.01 -16.17 -4.60
N ASP A 309 20.82 -16.07 -5.91
CA ASP A 309 21.65 -15.25 -6.81
C ASP A 309 21.52 -13.75 -6.49
N MET A 310 20.29 -13.28 -6.22
CA MET A 310 20.02 -11.91 -5.80
C MET A 310 20.74 -11.56 -4.49
N ALA A 311 20.60 -12.40 -3.46
CA ALA A 311 21.26 -12.17 -2.19
C ALA A 311 22.79 -12.26 -2.32
N LYS A 312 23.33 -13.27 -3.02
CA LYS A 312 24.77 -13.42 -3.23
C LYS A 312 25.39 -12.18 -3.89
N THR A 313 24.67 -11.59 -4.85
CA THR A 313 25.15 -10.46 -5.65
C THR A 313 25.01 -9.12 -4.93
N PHE A 314 23.88 -8.90 -4.23
CA PHE A 314 23.49 -7.59 -3.75
C PHE A 314 23.44 -7.42 -2.22
N ARG A 315 23.73 -8.47 -1.45
CA ARG A 315 23.72 -8.42 0.03
C ARG A 315 24.51 -7.23 0.57
N GLY A 316 23.87 -6.46 1.44
CA GLY A 316 24.44 -5.27 2.08
C GLY A 316 24.57 -4.03 1.18
N LYS A 317 24.05 -4.06 -0.06
CA LYS A 317 24.08 -2.89 -0.97
C LYS A 317 22.83 -2.02 -0.88
N PHE A 318 21.72 -2.58 -0.41
CA PHE A 318 20.45 -1.89 -0.35
C PHE A 318 20.04 -1.59 1.09
N GLN A 319 19.38 -0.45 1.27
CA GLN A 319 18.70 -0.16 2.53
C GLN A 319 17.39 -0.91 2.61
N HIS A 320 16.64 -0.92 1.49
CA HIS A 320 15.32 -1.54 1.36
C HIS A 320 15.30 -2.52 0.19
N TRP A 321 14.61 -3.63 0.34
CA TRP A 321 14.22 -4.58 -0.71
C TRP A 321 12.72 -4.51 -0.95
N ASP A 322 12.32 -4.42 -2.21
CA ASP A 322 10.99 -4.84 -2.65
C ASP A 322 11.06 -6.33 -2.92
N VAL A 323 10.51 -7.12 -2.00
CA VAL A 323 10.66 -8.58 -2.05
C VAL A 323 9.77 -9.16 -3.13
N GLU A 324 8.45 -9.00 -3.00
CA GLU A 324 7.47 -9.29 -4.05
C GLU A 324 6.71 -7.99 -4.34
N ASN A 325 6.74 -7.57 -5.60
CA ASN A 325 6.11 -6.35 -6.05
C ASN A 325 4.68 -6.63 -6.54
N GLU A 326 3.72 -5.79 -6.12
CA GLU A 326 2.33 -5.78 -6.60
C GLU A 326 1.54 -7.06 -6.29
N ASN A 327 1.87 -7.67 -5.15
CA ASN A 327 1.35 -8.97 -4.76
C ASN A 327 -0.16 -8.98 -4.49
N ILE A 328 -0.80 -7.85 -4.17
CA ILE A 328 -2.25 -7.83 -3.95
C ILE A 328 -3.04 -7.83 -5.27
N HIS A 329 -2.38 -7.59 -6.41
CA HIS A 329 -3.01 -7.63 -7.75
C HIS A 329 -2.46 -8.75 -8.65
N LEU A 330 -1.19 -9.13 -8.49
CA LEU A 330 -0.47 -10.01 -9.42
C LEU A 330 0.04 -11.26 -8.71
N HIS A 331 -0.63 -12.39 -8.96
CA HIS A 331 -0.49 -13.62 -8.16
C HIS A 331 0.12 -14.79 -8.95
N PHE A 332 1.01 -14.50 -9.91
CA PHE A 332 1.56 -15.52 -10.79
C PHE A 332 2.21 -16.67 -10.02
N TYR A 333 2.94 -16.37 -8.94
CA TYR A 333 3.65 -17.37 -8.15
C TYR A 333 2.69 -18.20 -7.28
N GLU A 334 1.75 -17.55 -6.60
CA GLU A 334 0.70 -18.19 -5.78
C GLU A 334 -0.14 -19.15 -6.64
N ASP A 335 -0.66 -18.67 -7.77
CA ASP A 335 -1.53 -19.43 -8.65
C ASP A 335 -0.79 -20.63 -9.27
N ARG A 336 0.48 -20.43 -9.66
CA ARG A 336 1.23 -21.46 -10.35
C ARG A 336 1.76 -22.54 -9.42
N LEU A 337 2.13 -22.18 -8.20
CA LEU A 337 2.56 -23.13 -7.16
C LEU A 337 1.37 -23.73 -6.40
N ARG A 338 0.18 -23.11 -6.48
CA ARG A 338 -0.98 -23.41 -5.64
C ARG A 338 -0.63 -23.35 -4.15
N ASP A 339 0.15 -22.34 -3.79
CA ASP A 339 0.69 -22.13 -2.46
C ASP A 339 0.38 -20.69 -2.01
N PRO A 340 -0.61 -20.49 -1.11
CA PRO A 340 -0.95 -19.15 -0.61
C PRO A 340 0.14 -18.56 0.30
N HIS A 341 1.13 -19.36 0.73
CA HIS A 341 2.21 -18.92 1.63
C HIS A 341 3.54 -18.68 0.91
N ILE A 342 3.59 -18.76 -0.43
CA ILE A 342 4.85 -18.60 -1.16
C ILE A 342 5.49 -17.24 -0.91
N THR A 343 4.71 -16.17 -0.83
CA THR A 343 5.23 -14.81 -0.60
C THR A 343 5.75 -14.67 0.82
N GLU A 344 5.10 -15.29 1.83
CA GLU A 344 5.67 -15.35 3.19
C GLU A 344 7.04 -16.04 3.19
N TRP A 345 7.17 -17.15 2.45
CA TRP A 345 8.46 -17.84 2.27
C TRP A 345 9.51 -16.94 1.62
N MET A 346 9.17 -16.16 0.58
CA MET A 346 10.11 -15.24 -0.07
C MET A 346 10.71 -14.24 0.92
N PHE A 347 9.87 -13.64 1.78
CA PHE A 347 10.30 -12.71 2.82
C PHE A 347 11.22 -13.37 3.86
N ARG A 348 10.87 -14.58 4.31
CA ARG A 348 11.68 -15.34 5.28
C ARG A 348 13.04 -15.72 4.69
N GLU A 349 13.07 -16.13 3.43
CA GLU A 349 14.28 -16.59 2.77
C GLU A 349 15.24 -15.43 2.46
N ILE A 350 14.75 -14.29 1.97
CA ILE A 350 15.64 -13.13 1.80
C ILE A 350 16.15 -12.61 3.14
N HIS A 351 15.33 -12.65 4.21
CA HIS A 351 15.81 -12.28 5.54
C HIS A 351 16.92 -13.21 6.05
N ARG A 352 16.82 -14.52 5.77
CA ARG A 352 17.87 -15.48 6.10
C ARG A 352 19.18 -15.21 5.36
N LEU A 353 19.09 -14.84 4.07
CA LEU A 353 20.25 -14.61 3.21
C LEU A 353 20.87 -13.21 3.38
N ASP A 354 20.04 -12.19 3.58
CA ASP A 354 20.39 -10.77 3.73
C ASP A 354 19.66 -10.12 4.92
N PRO A 355 20.03 -10.48 6.16
CA PRO A 355 19.31 -10.02 7.36
C PRO A 355 19.42 -8.51 7.59
N GLY A 356 20.47 -7.86 7.05
CA GLY A 356 20.76 -6.44 7.25
C GLY A 356 19.88 -5.49 6.45
N THR A 357 19.33 -5.93 5.31
CA THR A 357 18.52 -5.06 4.43
C THR A 357 17.04 -5.15 4.75
N GLN A 358 16.37 -4.02 4.96
CA GLN A 358 14.96 -3.96 5.31
C GLN A 358 14.07 -4.50 4.18
N ARG A 359 12.99 -5.21 4.52
CA ARG A 359 12.12 -5.89 3.54
C ARG A 359 10.76 -5.22 3.48
N TYR A 360 10.38 -4.71 2.32
CA TYR A 360 9.14 -3.99 2.12
C TYR A 360 8.17 -4.83 1.31
N LEU A 361 6.91 -4.84 1.75
CA LEU A 361 5.79 -5.05 0.83
C LEU A 361 5.75 -3.85 -0.10
N ASN A 362 5.47 -3.99 -1.39
CA ASN A 362 5.40 -2.83 -2.30
C ASN A 362 4.27 -2.98 -3.31
N ASP A 363 3.33 -2.04 -3.32
CA ASP A 363 2.13 -2.19 -4.13
C ASP A 363 1.55 -0.87 -4.65
N TYR A 364 0.79 -0.93 -5.75
CA TYR A 364 0.14 0.21 -6.39
C TYR A 364 -1.32 0.33 -5.99
N SER A 365 -1.95 1.43 -6.40
CA SER A 365 -3.35 1.74 -6.09
C SER A 365 -3.71 1.90 -4.61
N ILE A 366 -2.76 1.81 -3.67
CA ILE A 366 -3.06 1.92 -2.23
C ILE A 366 -3.68 3.28 -1.88
N VAL A 367 -3.23 4.36 -2.54
CA VAL A 367 -3.78 5.71 -2.33
C VAL A 367 -4.80 6.12 -3.38
N SER A 368 -4.93 5.39 -4.51
CA SER A 368 -5.86 5.73 -5.59
C SER A 368 -7.10 4.81 -5.69
N GLY A 369 -7.07 3.59 -5.13
CA GLY A 369 -8.19 2.64 -5.09
C GLY A 369 -8.46 2.06 -3.69
N GLY A 370 -9.68 2.25 -3.18
CA GLY A 370 -10.06 1.88 -1.81
C GLY A 370 -9.98 0.39 -1.52
N GLN A 371 -10.38 -0.43 -2.50
CA GLN A 371 -10.25 -1.89 -2.43
C GLN A 371 -8.79 -2.32 -2.18
N SER A 372 -7.84 -1.68 -2.87
CA SER A 372 -6.41 -2.02 -2.77
C SER A 372 -5.83 -1.60 -1.43
N ALA A 373 -6.24 -0.44 -0.89
CA ALA A 373 -5.81 0.02 0.42
C ALA A 373 -6.09 -1.03 1.51
N MET A 374 -7.29 -1.61 1.51
CA MET A 374 -7.69 -2.55 2.55
C MET A 374 -7.12 -3.95 2.38
N ALA A 375 -7.00 -4.43 1.15
CA ALA A 375 -6.27 -5.67 0.88
C ALA A 375 -4.80 -5.57 1.35
N TYR A 376 -4.20 -4.39 1.20
CA TYR A 376 -2.83 -4.13 1.63
C TYR A 376 -2.69 -4.02 3.16
N VAL A 377 -3.67 -3.41 3.84
CA VAL A 377 -3.77 -3.42 5.31
C VAL A 377 -3.90 -4.86 5.82
N ASP A 378 -4.78 -5.67 5.22
CA ASP A 378 -4.96 -7.08 5.59
C ASP A 378 -3.65 -7.87 5.44
N GLN A 379 -3.00 -7.77 4.28
CA GLN A 379 -1.71 -8.43 4.03
C GLN A 379 -0.66 -8.02 5.07
N GLY A 380 -0.54 -6.72 5.38
CA GLY A 380 0.40 -6.23 6.39
C GLY A 380 0.11 -6.77 7.79
N MET A 381 -1.16 -6.81 8.20
CA MET A 381 -1.59 -7.35 9.49
C MET A 381 -1.34 -8.87 9.57
N HIS A 382 -1.67 -9.62 8.52
CA HIS A 382 -1.42 -11.05 8.43
C HIS A 382 0.08 -11.37 8.49
N PHE A 383 0.91 -10.66 7.73
CA PHE A 383 2.36 -10.88 7.75
C PHE A 383 2.95 -10.57 9.13
N LYS A 384 2.43 -9.54 9.80
CA LYS A 384 2.82 -9.21 11.18
C LYS A 384 2.42 -10.28 12.18
N SER A 385 1.18 -10.77 12.14
CA SER A 385 0.68 -11.80 13.06
C SER A 385 1.37 -13.15 12.84
N ALA A 386 1.67 -13.49 11.58
CA ALA A 386 2.43 -14.69 11.20
C ALA A 386 3.95 -14.57 11.48
N GLY A 387 4.43 -13.41 11.96
CA GLY A 387 5.85 -13.19 12.25
C GLY A 387 6.74 -13.22 11.00
N VAL A 388 6.21 -12.85 9.83
CA VAL A 388 6.99 -12.67 8.59
C VAL A 388 7.91 -11.45 8.77
N PRO A 389 9.20 -11.49 8.38
CA PRO A 389 10.16 -10.41 8.65
C PRO A 389 10.00 -9.19 7.72
N VAL A 390 8.80 -8.61 7.71
CA VAL A 390 8.49 -7.33 7.06
C VAL A 390 9.07 -6.19 7.89
N SER A 391 9.57 -5.16 7.22
CA SER A 391 10.17 -3.98 7.84
C SER A 391 9.42 -2.69 7.48
N GLY A 392 8.57 -2.70 6.44
CA GLY A 392 7.83 -1.51 6.03
C GLY A 392 6.76 -1.78 4.96
N MET A 393 5.89 -0.78 4.78
CA MET A 393 4.79 -0.76 3.80
C MET A 393 5.15 0.21 2.66
N GLY A 394 5.51 -0.33 1.50
CA GLY A 394 5.81 0.39 0.27
C GLY A 394 4.56 0.73 -0.55
N ILE A 395 4.33 2.01 -0.83
CA ILE A 395 3.17 2.49 -1.59
C ILE A 395 3.62 3.14 -2.89
N GLN A 396 3.33 2.50 -4.03
CA GLN A 396 3.42 3.13 -5.35
C GLN A 396 2.23 4.08 -5.53
N SER A 397 2.49 5.37 -5.38
CA SER A 397 1.55 6.48 -5.56
C SER A 397 1.43 6.86 -7.03
N HIS A 398 1.08 5.87 -7.87
CA HIS A 398 0.65 6.07 -9.24
C HIS A 398 -0.74 6.72 -9.26
N LEU A 399 -0.78 8.05 -9.31
CA LEU A 399 -2.02 8.81 -9.31
C LEU A 399 -2.48 9.05 -10.75
N GLY A 400 -3.72 8.68 -11.04
CA GLY A 400 -4.43 9.02 -12.27
C GLY A 400 -5.56 10.01 -11.98
N GLY A 401 -5.62 11.12 -12.70
CA GLY A 401 -6.67 12.13 -12.53
C GLY A 401 -6.63 12.84 -11.17
N ASN A 402 -7.76 13.43 -10.79
CA ASN A 402 -7.93 14.11 -9.51
C ASN A 402 -8.34 13.09 -8.43
N VAL A 403 -7.56 12.98 -7.36
CA VAL A 403 -7.88 12.15 -6.19
C VAL A 403 -8.20 13.07 -5.00
N ASP A 404 -9.25 12.74 -4.25
CA ASP A 404 -9.64 13.49 -3.05
C ASP A 404 -8.63 13.24 -1.92
N VAL A 405 -7.99 14.30 -1.42
CA VAL A 405 -7.02 14.26 -0.34
C VAL A 405 -7.59 13.69 0.96
N SER A 406 -8.89 13.86 1.19
CA SER A 406 -9.60 13.31 2.34
C SER A 406 -9.58 11.79 2.32
N VAL A 407 -9.76 11.21 1.12
CA VAL A 407 -9.71 9.77 0.89
C VAL A 407 -8.27 9.26 0.97
N ILE A 408 -7.30 9.98 0.39
CA ILE A 408 -5.87 9.62 0.51
C ILE A 408 -5.47 9.57 1.99
N LYS A 409 -5.79 10.61 2.76
CA LYS A 409 -5.48 10.65 4.20
C LYS A 409 -6.12 9.46 4.91
N ARG A 410 -7.40 9.18 4.66
CA ARG A 410 -8.08 8.04 5.29
C ARG A 410 -7.38 6.71 4.99
N ARG A 411 -7.00 6.47 3.73
CA ARG A 411 -6.28 5.25 3.33
C ARG A 411 -4.91 5.14 4.02
N LEU A 412 -4.15 6.24 4.07
CA LEU A 412 -2.86 6.27 4.77
C LEU A 412 -3.02 6.06 6.28
N ASP A 413 -4.06 6.62 6.90
CA ASP A 413 -4.36 6.38 8.32
C ASP A 413 -4.65 4.90 8.60
N GLU A 414 -5.33 4.18 7.69
CA GLU A 414 -5.56 2.73 7.84
C GLU A 414 -4.26 1.93 7.66
N VAL A 415 -3.43 2.25 6.66
CA VAL A 415 -2.13 1.60 6.47
C VAL A 415 -1.23 1.82 7.68
N ALA A 416 -1.26 3.02 8.29
CA ALA A 416 -0.51 3.34 9.49
C ALA A 416 -0.88 2.44 10.69
N LYS A 417 -2.13 1.95 10.78
CA LYS A 417 -2.57 1.05 11.86
C LYS A 417 -1.89 -0.32 11.83
N VAL A 418 -1.31 -0.73 10.69
CA VAL A 418 -0.48 -1.94 10.62
C VAL A 418 0.74 -1.80 11.55
N GLY A 419 1.22 -0.58 11.78
CA GLY A 419 2.31 -0.27 12.70
C GLY A 419 3.70 -0.55 12.12
N TYR A 420 3.82 -0.58 10.80
CA TYR A 420 5.08 -0.56 10.08
C TYR A 420 5.32 0.84 9.48
N PRO A 421 6.58 1.28 9.33
CA PRO A 421 6.91 2.50 8.58
C PRO A 421 6.33 2.47 7.16
N ILE A 422 5.77 3.60 6.72
CA ILE A 422 5.26 3.74 5.35
C ILE A 422 6.32 4.39 4.49
N TRP A 423 6.63 3.77 3.35
CA TRP A 423 7.54 4.29 2.34
C TRP A 423 6.78 4.49 1.03
N THR A 424 6.54 5.75 0.64
CA THR A 424 5.80 6.03 -0.60
C THR A 424 6.72 6.31 -1.78
N GLN A 425 6.25 6.04 -3.00
CA GLN A 425 6.86 6.33 -4.29
C GLN A 425 5.85 7.09 -5.15
N ILE A 426 5.99 8.41 -5.33
CA ILE A 426 5.04 9.15 -6.19
C ILE A 426 5.51 9.16 -7.61
N THR A 427 4.84 8.41 -8.46
CA THR A 427 5.16 8.23 -9.88
C THR A 427 3.98 8.68 -10.74
N LYS A 428 4.16 9.81 -11.43
CA LYS A 428 3.22 10.50 -12.35
C LYS A 428 2.37 11.60 -11.68
N TYR A 429 2.79 12.83 -11.91
CA TYR A 429 1.96 14.03 -11.84
C TYR A 429 1.77 14.51 -13.29
N SER A 430 0.59 14.31 -13.87
CA SER A 430 0.22 14.97 -15.13
C SER A 430 -0.90 15.97 -14.85
N TRP A 431 -0.54 17.21 -14.51
CA TRP A 431 -1.37 18.35 -14.84
C TRP A 431 -0.56 19.25 -15.79
N ALA A 432 -1.22 19.73 -16.83
CA ALA A 432 -0.69 20.79 -17.68
C ALA A 432 -0.41 22.00 -16.80
N VAL A 433 0.87 22.38 -16.72
CA VAL A 433 1.31 23.51 -15.90
C VAL A 433 0.82 24.82 -16.52
N THR A 434 -0.36 25.27 -16.11
CA THR A 434 -0.69 26.70 -16.09
C THR A 434 -0.21 27.27 -14.75
N HIS A 435 0.39 28.46 -14.81
CA HIS A 435 1.46 28.95 -13.94
C HIS A 435 1.19 29.14 -12.43
N GLU A 436 0.12 28.61 -11.82
CA GLU A 436 -0.23 28.99 -10.43
C GLU A 436 -0.68 27.85 -9.48
N THR A 437 -0.88 26.61 -9.94
CA THR A 437 -1.40 25.57 -9.04
C THR A 437 -0.27 24.72 -8.46
N ARG A 438 0.31 25.18 -7.34
CA ARG A 438 1.33 24.45 -6.57
C ARG A 438 0.90 22.99 -6.32
N ALA A 439 1.81 22.04 -6.53
CA ALA A 439 1.69 20.65 -6.10
C ALA A 439 1.59 20.58 -4.56
N LYS A 440 0.39 20.84 -4.03
CA LYS A 440 0.09 20.94 -2.59
C LYS A 440 -0.58 19.69 -2.02
N VAL A 441 -0.79 18.65 -2.82
CA VAL A 441 -1.77 17.62 -2.45
C VAL A 441 -1.20 16.57 -1.49
N ILE A 442 0.12 16.33 -1.43
CA ILE A 442 0.65 15.25 -0.58
C ILE A 442 1.95 15.62 0.15
N PHE A 443 2.78 16.50 -0.42
CA PHE A 443 4.03 16.94 0.19
C PHE A 443 4.16 18.45 0.03
N SER A 444 4.22 19.20 1.12
CA SER A 444 4.77 20.55 1.13
C SER A 444 6.08 20.45 1.90
N PRO A 445 7.20 20.71 1.21
CA PRO A 445 7.76 22.05 1.30
C PRO A 445 7.72 22.74 -0.05
N SER A 446 7.31 24.00 0.01
CA SER A 446 7.25 24.96 -1.08
C SER A 446 8.54 25.06 -1.91
N LEU A 447 8.50 24.71 -3.20
CA LEU A 447 9.37 25.30 -4.24
C LEU A 447 8.68 25.31 -5.63
N PRO A 448 8.94 26.31 -6.50
CA PRO A 448 8.33 26.44 -7.82
C PRO A 448 9.29 26.01 -8.93
N PHE A 449 9.03 24.94 -9.69
CA PHE A 449 9.71 24.74 -10.99
C PHE A 449 8.83 24.01 -12.01
N PRO A 450 8.82 24.41 -13.29
CA PRO A 450 8.09 23.74 -14.36
C PRO A 450 8.99 22.71 -15.04
N PHE A 451 8.62 21.44 -15.06
CA PHE A 451 9.21 20.48 -16.01
C PHE A 451 8.18 19.53 -16.58
N SER A 452 8.09 19.54 -17.91
CA SER A 452 7.40 18.55 -18.72
C SER A 452 8.25 17.27 -18.82
N SER A 453 7.62 16.12 -18.57
CA SER A 453 8.11 14.77 -18.92
C SER A 453 9.34 14.23 -18.15
N PHE A 454 9.19 14.06 -16.84
CA PHE A 454 10.00 13.10 -16.05
C PHE A 454 9.07 12.21 -15.22
N CYS A 455 9.33 10.89 -15.20
CA CYS A 455 8.81 10.02 -14.15
C CYS A 455 9.60 10.31 -12.87
N MET A 456 9.24 11.39 -12.17
CA MET A 456 9.71 11.62 -10.81
C MET A 456 9.11 10.52 -9.93
N ALA A 457 9.92 9.88 -9.09
CA ALA A 457 9.47 8.97 -8.04
C ALA A 457 9.85 9.60 -6.70
N ILE A 458 8.96 10.42 -6.13
CA ILE A 458 9.25 11.04 -4.81
C ILE A 458 9.13 9.96 -3.75
N PHE A 459 10.20 9.77 -2.98
CA PHE A 459 10.18 8.93 -1.80
C PHE A 459 9.87 9.77 -0.56
N VAL A 460 9.02 9.28 0.33
CA VAL A 460 8.87 9.81 1.69
C VAL A 460 8.60 8.67 2.66
N GLU A 461 9.36 8.67 3.75
CA GLU A 461 9.19 7.77 4.89
C GLU A 461 8.35 8.46 5.96
N PHE A 462 7.24 7.85 6.35
CA PHE A 462 6.44 8.29 7.49
C PHE A 462 6.75 7.40 8.70
N TRP A 463 7.31 8.02 9.74
CA TRP A 463 7.32 7.46 11.09
C TRP A 463 6.01 7.87 11.76
N VAL A 464 5.18 6.88 12.11
CA VAL A 464 3.89 7.07 12.80
C VAL A 464 4.13 7.28 14.29
#